data_AF-A0A5K3FZK4-F1
#
_entry.id   AF-A0A5K3FZK4-F1
#
_cell.length_a   1.000
_cell.length_b   1.000
_cell.length_c   1.000
_cell.angle_alpha   90.00
_cell.angle_beta   90.00
_cell.angle_gamma   90.00
#
_symmetry.space_group_name_H-M   'P 1'
#
loop_
_entity.id
_entity.type
_entity.pdbx_description
1 polymer ?
#
loop_
_entity_poly.entity_id
_entity_poly.type
_entity_poly.pdbx_seq_one_letter_code
_entity_poly.pdbx_strand_id
1 'polypeptide(L)'
;ESTEYDEPNQDITTNRTQGETTLVKVPSGSEAQKEQSNQDAKQSGSYLELDKIWTPAYYGDDKHGMGHRSGLYSDEHGNLKLTVGKKHRTFDVKWNGEKYEVEIDGRRFTGRYLSKLTEDVNRVFRGDESIVTTPRKCASLVYHRDLVSCAGDMQINKSSLEVRENAIGKGSFGEVALADYMDSQGTKSQVAIKRVSQTSPHTLGSAMEVAVLASISKTHKFNLIKLIGWYLDTDALCIVTEYMPGGCLANYLEGLYNSSDLVQQREFRGFVKD
;
A
#
# COMPACT_ATOMS: atom_id res chain seq x y z
N GLU A 1 -8.65 -27.44 -32.41
CA GLU A 1 -7.83 -28.17 -31.43
C GLU A 1 -7.56 -27.20 -30.30
N SER A 2 -8.47 -26.92 -29.36
CA SER A 2 -9.36 -27.78 -28.56
C SER A 2 -8.57 -28.71 -27.64
N THR A 3 -8.59 -28.38 -26.35
CA THR A 3 -8.64 -29.21 -25.13
C THR A 3 -7.86 -28.50 -24.01
N GLU A 4 -8.23 -28.55 -22.74
CA GLU A 4 -9.50 -28.73 -22.03
C GLU A 4 -9.16 -28.45 -20.55
N TYR A 5 -10.16 -28.00 -19.80
CA TYR A 5 -10.14 -27.84 -18.35
C TYR A 5 -10.03 -29.21 -17.65
N ASP A 6 -9.39 -29.25 -16.48
CA ASP A 6 -9.67 -30.27 -15.46
C ASP A 6 -9.62 -29.65 -14.06
N GLU A 7 -10.80 -29.60 -13.42
CA GLU A 7 -10.95 -29.60 -11.95
C GLU A 7 -10.55 -30.98 -11.40
N PRO A 8 -10.37 -31.09 -10.08
CA PRO A 8 -11.20 -32.09 -9.43
C PRO A 8 -11.83 -31.59 -8.12
N ASN A 9 -13.13 -31.87 -8.03
CA ASN A 9 -13.93 -31.86 -6.84
C ASN A 9 -14.14 -33.33 -6.40
N GLN A 10 -14.03 -33.66 -5.12
CA GLN A 10 -14.97 -34.58 -4.44
C GLN A 10 -14.69 -34.78 -2.93
N ASP A 11 -15.77 -34.52 -2.19
CA ASP A 11 -16.20 -34.95 -0.85
C ASP A 11 -15.63 -36.24 -0.26
N ILE A 12 -15.32 -36.23 1.05
CA ILE A 12 -15.59 -37.33 2.00
C ILE A 12 -15.89 -36.79 3.42
N THR A 13 -17.18 -36.77 3.76
CA THR A 13 -17.82 -37.42 4.93
C THR A 13 -17.51 -37.01 6.39
N THR A 14 -18.59 -36.54 7.02
CA THR A 14 -19.02 -36.55 8.43
C THR A 14 -18.28 -37.40 9.46
N ASN A 15 -18.09 -36.84 10.67
CA ASN A 15 -18.27 -37.60 11.92
C ASN A 15 -18.92 -36.75 13.03
N ARG A 16 -20.16 -37.12 13.35
CA ARG A 16 -20.89 -36.84 14.60
C ARG A 16 -20.37 -37.80 15.67
N THR A 17 -20.10 -37.30 16.88
CA THR A 17 -20.26 -38.12 18.09
C THR A 17 -20.93 -37.27 19.17
N GLN A 18 -22.04 -37.80 19.69
CA GLN A 18 -22.82 -37.28 20.82
C GLN A 18 -22.09 -37.54 22.15
N GLY A 19 -22.35 -36.70 23.15
CA GLY A 19 -22.02 -36.93 24.56
C GLY A 19 -22.88 -36.02 25.44
N GLU A 20 -23.50 -36.60 26.44
CA GLU A 20 -24.72 -36.16 27.13
C GLU A 20 -24.61 -35.01 28.14
N THR A 21 -25.81 -34.50 28.42
CA THR A 21 -26.26 -33.49 29.39
C THR A 21 -26.02 -33.86 30.86
N THR A 22 -25.76 -32.87 31.73
CA THR A 22 -26.33 -32.88 33.08
C THR A 22 -26.63 -31.46 33.57
N LEU A 23 -27.90 -31.25 33.91
CA LEU A 23 -28.49 -30.07 34.54
C LEU A 23 -28.20 -30.06 36.04
N VAL A 24 -27.84 -28.91 36.61
CA VAL A 24 -28.15 -28.58 38.02
C VAL A 24 -28.66 -27.14 38.11
N LYS A 25 -29.72 -26.99 38.90
CA LYS A 25 -30.69 -25.90 38.98
C LYS A 25 -30.35 -24.91 40.12
N VAL A 26 -30.81 -23.68 39.93
CA VAL A 26 -30.77 -22.44 40.75
C VAL A 26 -31.29 -22.60 42.20
N PRO A 27 -30.98 -21.65 43.11
CA PRO A 27 -31.96 -20.58 43.47
C PRO A 27 -31.28 -19.19 43.66
N SER A 28 -31.74 -18.06 43.10
CA SER A 28 -32.94 -17.23 43.35
C SER A 28 -33.02 -16.53 44.72
N GLY A 29 -32.87 -15.19 44.71
CA GLY A 29 -33.24 -14.20 45.74
C GLY A 29 -32.60 -12.84 45.39
N SER A 30 -33.30 -11.88 44.77
CA SER A 30 -33.98 -10.68 45.36
C SER A 30 -33.03 -9.82 46.21
N GLU A 31 -32.87 -8.50 46.11
CA GLU A 31 -33.62 -7.39 45.50
C GLU A 31 -32.75 -6.11 45.59
N ALA A 32 -32.99 -5.15 44.68
CA ALA A 32 -32.81 -3.69 44.80
C ALA A 32 -31.41 -3.05 45.04
N GLN A 33 -30.90 -2.26 44.08
CA GLN A 33 -31.06 -0.79 44.02
C GLN A 33 -30.25 -0.17 42.85
N LYS A 34 -30.76 0.96 42.36
CA LYS A 34 -30.28 1.82 41.25
C LYS A 34 -28.79 2.17 41.33
N GLU A 35 -28.13 2.29 40.18
CA GLU A 35 -27.51 3.55 39.73
C GLU A 35 -27.01 3.49 38.27
N GLN A 36 -27.15 4.62 37.58
CA GLN A 36 -26.76 4.90 36.20
C GLN A 36 -25.25 4.77 35.98
N SER A 37 -24.84 4.18 34.85
CA SER A 37 -23.88 4.83 33.92
C SER A 37 -23.72 4.02 32.63
N ASN A 38 -23.91 4.70 31.50
CA ASN A 38 -23.55 4.29 30.14
C ASN A 38 -22.13 3.69 30.07
N GLN A 39 -21.96 2.63 29.28
CA GLN A 39 -21.04 2.63 28.14
C GLN A 39 -21.24 1.38 27.28
N ASP A 40 -21.85 1.66 26.14
CA ASP A 40 -21.78 1.03 24.83
C ASP A 40 -21.19 -0.38 24.68
N ALA A 41 -22.10 -1.23 24.20
CA ALA A 41 -21.85 -2.52 23.64
C ALA A 41 -20.92 -2.45 22.41
N LYS A 42 -19.76 -3.09 22.53
CA LYS A 42 -19.40 -4.28 21.76
C LYS A 42 -19.85 -4.27 20.28
N GLN A 43 -19.01 -3.72 19.40
CA GLN A 43 -18.92 -4.17 18.01
C GLN A 43 -17.59 -4.89 17.80
N SER A 44 -17.67 -6.22 17.94
CA SER A 44 -16.67 -7.19 17.52
C SER A 44 -16.72 -7.30 15.99
N GLY A 45 -15.98 -6.46 15.29
CA GLY A 45 -15.50 -6.74 13.94
C GLY A 45 -14.02 -7.04 14.06
N SER A 46 -13.59 -8.27 13.75
CA SER A 46 -12.16 -8.61 13.69
C SER A 46 -11.53 -7.90 12.48
N TYR A 47 -11.26 -6.61 12.62
CA TYR A 47 -10.18 -6.00 11.88
C TYR A 47 -8.96 -6.85 12.20
N LEU A 48 -8.38 -7.52 11.19
CA LEU A 48 -7.02 -8.01 11.33
C LEU A 48 -6.22 -6.85 11.93
N GLU A 49 -5.47 -7.11 13.01
CA GLU A 49 -4.57 -6.14 13.63
C GLU A 49 -3.46 -5.78 12.63
N LEU A 50 -3.83 -4.95 11.65
CA LEU A 50 -2.95 -4.23 10.74
C LEU A 50 -1.97 -3.35 11.54
N ASP A 51 -2.23 -3.16 12.83
CA ASP A 51 -1.34 -2.54 13.80
C ASP A 51 -0.18 -3.42 14.30
N LYS A 52 -0.23 -4.75 14.08
CA LYS A 52 0.75 -5.71 14.64
C LYS A 52 1.64 -6.42 13.63
N ILE A 53 1.59 -6.02 12.37
CA ILE A 53 2.44 -6.60 11.33
C ILE A 53 3.36 -5.49 10.82
N TRP A 54 4.65 -5.57 11.11
CA TRP A 54 5.69 -4.75 10.46
C TRP A 54 6.10 -5.49 9.17
N THR A 55 6.36 -4.90 8.01
CA THR A 55 7.24 -3.77 7.68
C THR A 55 6.84 -3.25 6.27
N PRO A 56 6.85 -1.94 5.96
CA PRO A 56 6.78 -1.49 4.57
C PRO A 56 7.95 -2.09 3.79
N ALA A 57 7.66 -2.92 2.79
CA ALA A 57 8.65 -3.64 1.98
C ALA A 57 9.35 -2.69 1.01
N TYR A 58 10.06 -1.69 1.52
CA TYR A 58 10.67 -0.66 0.70
C TYR A 58 11.97 -1.11 0.05
N TYR A 59 12.76 -1.95 0.74
CA TYR A 59 14.05 -2.42 0.26
C TYR A 59 14.31 -3.83 0.80
N GLY A 60 14.07 -4.86 0.00
CA GLY A 60 14.46 -6.22 0.38
C GLY A 60 13.71 -7.33 -0.34
N ASP A 61 14.38 -8.48 -0.42
CA ASP A 61 13.84 -9.69 -1.00
C ASP A 61 12.88 -10.38 -0.01
N ASP A 62 12.02 -11.28 -0.50
CA ASP A 62 11.30 -12.20 0.37
C ASP A 62 12.25 -13.33 0.80
N LYS A 63 12.18 -13.81 2.04
CA LYS A 63 13.01 -14.93 2.52
C LYS A 63 12.92 -16.13 1.56
N HIS A 64 11.72 -16.39 1.04
CA HIS A 64 11.45 -17.50 0.12
C HIS A 64 11.92 -17.22 -1.32
N GLY A 65 12.07 -15.96 -1.72
CA GLY A 65 12.56 -15.55 -3.04
C GLY A 65 14.08 -15.37 -3.11
N MET A 66 14.78 -15.36 -1.99
CA MET A 66 16.21 -15.01 -1.94
C MET A 66 17.12 -16.15 -2.44
N GLY A 67 16.75 -17.41 -2.19
CA GLY A 67 17.60 -18.56 -2.51
C GLY A 67 18.98 -18.46 -1.87
N HIS A 68 20.04 -18.61 -2.66
CA HIS A 68 21.44 -18.44 -2.28
C HIS A 68 21.98 -17.04 -2.60
N ARG A 69 21.22 -15.98 -2.33
CA ARG A 69 21.68 -14.60 -2.59
C ARG A 69 21.99 -13.86 -1.31
N SER A 70 22.85 -12.85 -1.42
CA SER A 70 23.05 -11.86 -0.36
C SER A 70 21.98 -10.78 -0.50
N GLY A 71 21.30 -10.45 0.60
CA GLY A 71 20.05 -9.69 0.53
C GLY A 71 19.60 -9.18 1.88
N LEU A 72 18.89 -8.07 1.87
CA LEU A 72 18.14 -7.56 3.02
C LEU A 72 16.70 -8.07 2.92
N TYR A 73 16.08 -8.47 4.02
CA TYR A 73 14.70 -8.96 4.05
C TYR A 73 14.08 -8.83 5.44
N SER A 74 12.75 -8.88 5.54
CA SER A 74 12.05 -9.02 6.81
C SER A 74 11.69 -10.49 7.04
N ASP A 75 11.87 -10.99 8.28
CA ASP A 75 11.39 -12.32 8.67
C ASP A 75 9.88 -12.34 8.97
N GLU A 76 9.36 -13.51 9.32
CA GLU A 76 7.93 -13.73 9.65
C GLU A 76 7.44 -12.94 10.86
N HIS A 77 8.37 -12.42 11.68
CA HIS A 77 8.09 -11.60 12.84
C HIS A 77 8.29 -10.10 12.56
N GLY A 78 8.60 -9.72 11.31
CA GLY A 78 8.84 -8.35 10.91
C GLY A 78 10.22 -7.82 11.28
N ASN A 79 11.14 -8.67 11.76
CA ASN A 79 12.50 -8.24 12.06
C ASN A 79 13.31 -8.14 10.78
N LEU A 80 14.13 -7.10 10.69
CA LEU A 80 14.99 -6.88 9.54
C LEU A 80 16.25 -7.75 9.63
N LYS A 81 16.49 -8.53 8.59
CA LYS A 81 17.59 -9.47 8.45
C LYS A 81 18.46 -9.09 7.26
N LEU A 82 19.75 -9.36 7.39
CA LEU A 82 20.72 -9.22 6.33
C LEU A 82 21.46 -10.53 6.13
N THR A 83 21.41 -11.09 4.93
CA THR A 83 22.20 -12.25 4.54
C THR A 83 23.37 -11.81 3.66
N VAL A 84 24.60 -12.23 3.99
CA VAL A 84 25.81 -11.91 3.20
C VAL A 84 26.78 -13.09 3.07
N GLY A 85 27.56 -13.05 2.00
CA GLY A 85 28.70 -13.95 1.74
C GLY A 85 28.30 -15.34 1.21
N LYS A 86 29.29 -16.11 0.74
CA LYS A 86 29.10 -17.45 0.13
C LYS A 86 28.44 -18.49 1.03
N LYS A 87 28.48 -18.30 2.35
CA LYS A 87 27.87 -19.19 3.34
C LYS A 87 26.45 -18.76 3.72
N HIS A 88 25.92 -17.69 3.13
CA HIS A 88 24.59 -17.13 3.44
C HIS A 88 24.36 -16.93 4.93
N ARG A 89 25.32 -16.28 5.59
CA ARG A 89 25.18 -15.98 7.01
C ARG A 89 24.20 -14.84 7.19
N THR A 90 23.26 -15.01 8.11
CA THR A 90 22.21 -14.05 8.40
C THR A 90 22.52 -13.30 9.70
N PHE A 91 22.32 -11.99 9.68
CA PHE A 91 22.56 -11.07 10.78
C PHE A 91 21.33 -10.20 11.02
N ASP A 92 21.11 -9.81 12.28
CA ASP A 92 20.04 -8.90 12.67
C ASP A 92 20.40 -7.45 12.35
N VAL A 93 19.52 -6.76 11.65
CA VAL A 93 19.62 -5.32 11.41
C VAL A 93 18.74 -4.60 12.41
N LYS A 94 19.32 -3.67 13.17
CA LYS A 94 18.63 -2.94 14.23
C LYS A 94 18.52 -1.47 13.88
N TRP A 95 17.41 -0.84 14.27
CA TRP A 95 17.26 0.61 14.28
C TRP A 95 17.55 1.13 15.69
N ASN A 96 18.48 2.07 15.82
CA ASN A 96 18.89 2.60 17.13
C ASN A 96 18.25 3.95 17.48
N GLY A 97 17.27 4.42 16.70
CA GLY A 97 16.66 5.74 16.83
C GLY A 97 17.18 6.78 15.84
N GLU A 98 18.37 6.58 15.27
CA GLU A 98 19.00 7.51 14.33
C GLU A 98 19.38 6.85 13.00
N LYS A 99 19.85 5.61 13.04
CA LYS A 99 20.32 4.86 11.87
C LYS A 99 20.11 3.36 12.03
N TYR A 100 20.11 2.66 10.90
CA TYR A 100 20.19 1.21 10.85
C TYR A 100 21.63 0.77 11.09
N GLU A 101 21.80 -0.32 11.84
CA GLU A 101 23.10 -0.94 12.10
C GLU A 101 23.03 -2.46 12.06
N VAL A 102 24.14 -3.07 11.62
CA VAL A 102 24.36 -4.52 11.63
C VAL A 102 25.82 -4.79 11.93
N GLU A 103 26.09 -5.83 12.72
CA GLU A 103 27.44 -6.28 13.02
C GLU A 103 27.73 -7.61 12.34
N ILE A 104 28.81 -7.67 11.57
CA ILE A 104 29.23 -8.83 10.79
C ILE A 104 30.71 -9.05 11.07
N ASP A 105 31.04 -10.19 11.68
CA ASP A 105 32.43 -10.56 12.05
C ASP A 105 33.18 -9.47 12.84
N GLY A 106 32.51 -8.85 13.81
CA GLY A 106 33.08 -7.78 14.65
C GLY A 106 33.22 -6.43 13.95
N ARG A 107 32.73 -6.29 12.70
CA ARG A 107 32.65 -5.01 11.99
C ARG A 107 31.22 -4.52 11.99
N ARG A 108 31.04 -3.25 12.34
CA ARG A 108 29.74 -2.59 12.34
C ARG A 108 29.53 -1.80 11.05
N PHE A 109 28.40 -2.04 10.39
CA PHE A 109 27.94 -1.34 9.20
C PHE A 109 26.73 -0.50 9.57
N THR A 110 26.60 0.70 8.99
CA THR A 110 25.51 1.62 9.36
C THR A 110 24.97 2.45 8.20
N GLY A 111 23.71 2.85 8.30
CA GLY A 111 23.12 3.80 7.35
C GLY A 111 21.82 4.41 7.87
N ARG A 112 21.65 5.73 7.67
CA ARG A 112 20.39 6.41 8.01
C ARG A 112 19.19 5.82 7.26
N TYR A 113 19.43 5.33 6.05
CA TYR A 113 18.46 4.61 5.23
C TYR A 113 19.01 3.22 4.90
N LEU A 114 18.11 2.26 4.63
CA LEU A 114 18.50 0.89 4.26
C LEU A 114 19.34 0.86 2.98
N SER A 115 19.09 1.73 2.01
CA SER A 115 19.94 1.89 0.83
C SER A 115 21.38 2.27 1.20
N LYS A 116 21.54 3.15 2.20
CA LYS A 116 22.86 3.58 2.69
C LYS A 116 23.55 2.51 3.52
N LEU A 117 22.79 1.75 4.30
CA LEU A 117 23.31 0.57 5.00
C LEU A 117 23.82 -0.46 4.00
N THR A 118 23.02 -0.78 2.98
CA THR A 118 23.38 -1.69 1.89
C THR A 118 24.62 -1.20 1.14
N GLU A 119 24.72 0.09 0.85
CA GLU A 119 25.92 0.68 0.24
C GLU A 119 27.16 0.47 1.13
N ASP A 120 27.03 0.70 2.44
CA ASP A 120 28.12 0.52 3.40
C ASP A 120 28.60 -0.94 3.47
N VAL A 121 27.67 -1.89 3.49
CA VAL A 121 27.98 -3.33 3.45
C VAL A 121 28.64 -3.71 2.11
N ASN A 122 28.11 -3.21 0.99
CA ASN A 122 28.64 -3.48 -0.35
C ASN A 122 30.03 -2.88 -0.62
N ARG A 123 30.53 -1.98 0.24
CA ARG A 123 31.94 -1.56 0.18
C ARG A 123 32.90 -2.71 0.50
N VAL A 124 32.47 -3.62 1.37
CA VAL A 124 33.25 -4.76 1.87
C VAL A 124 32.90 -6.05 1.12
N PHE A 125 31.62 -6.36 0.97
CA PHE A 125 31.15 -7.57 0.29
C PHE A 125 30.88 -7.25 -1.19
N ARG A 126 31.74 -7.74 -2.09
CA ARG A 126 31.72 -7.41 -3.53
C ARG A 126 31.46 -8.62 -4.40
N GLY A 127 31.10 -8.36 -5.67
CA GLY A 127 30.79 -9.42 -6.63
C GLY A 127 29.56 -10.22 -6.19
N ASP A 128 29.64 -11.55 -6.24
CA ASP A 128 28.56 -12.46 -5.88
C ASP A 128 28.16 -12.39 -4.40
N GLU A 129 28.98 -11.76 -3.56
CA GLU A 129 28.70 -11.54 -2.14
C GLU A 129 28.04 -10.18 -1.87
N SER A 130 27.97 -9.30 -2.88
CA SER A 130 27.29 -8.02 -2.74
C SER A 130 25.79 -8.21 -2.56
N ILE A 131 25.20 -7.36 -1.74
CA ILE A 131 23.76 -7.28 -1.56
C ILE A 131 23.17 -6.71 -2.85
N VAL A 132 22.32 -7.51 -3.48
CA VAL A 132 21.43 -7.05 -4.53
C VAL A 132 20.02 -7.12 -3.97
N THR A 133 19.43 -5.97 -3.67
CA THR A 133 18.02 -5.91 -3.26
C THR A 133 17.17 -5.85 -4.52
N THR A 134 16.31 -6.85 -4.73
CA THR A 134 15.19 -6.69 -5.65
C THR A 134 13.94 -6.29 -4.87
N PRO A 135 12.98 -5.57 -5.49
CA PRO A 135 11.68 -5.38 -4.88
C PRO A 135 11.06 -6.74 -4.55
N ARG A 136 10.45 -6.86 -3.36
CA ARG A 136 9.77 -8.09 -2.93
C ARG A 136 8.72 -8.49 -3.96
N LYS A 137 8.73 -9.75 -4.42
CA LYS A 137 7.70 -10.30 -5.32
C LYS A 137 6.45 -10.77 -4.55
N CYS A 138 6.02 -10.00 -3.55
CA CYS A 138 4.80 -10.30 -2.81
C CYS A 138 4.01 -9.01 -2.53
N ALA A 139 2.76 -9.16 -2.10
CA ALA A 139 1.93 -8.04 -1.67
C ALA A 139 2.68 -7.21 -0.61
N SER A 140 2.84 -5.92 -0.90
CA SER A 140 3.31 -4.95 0.08
C SER A 140 2.06 -4.32 0.69
N LEU A 141 1.64 -4.84 1.84
CA LEU A 141 0.49 -4.26 2.54
C LEU A 141 0.86 -2.87 3.05
N VAL A 142 0.00 -1.90 2.75
CA VAL A 142 0.13 -0.53 3.24
C VAL A 142 -0.75 -0.39 4.45
N TYR A 143 -0.15 -0.09 5.60
CA TYR A 143 -0.87 0.05 6.84
C TYR A 143 -1.58 1.40 6.91
N HIS A 144 -2.82 1.37 7.39
CA HIS A 144 -3.61 2.58 7.63
C HIS A 144 -2.86 3.57 8.53
N ARG A 145 -2.21 3.06 9.59
CA ARG A 145 -1.42 3.86 10.54
C ARG A 145 -0.28 4.64 9.86
N ASP A 146 0.40 4.03 8.90
CA ASP A 146 1.51 4.69 8.18
C ASP A 146 0.99 5.84 7.31
N LEU A 147 -0.14 5.61 6.62
CA LEU A 147 -0.82 6.65 5.84
C LEU A 147 -1.32 7.79 6.72
N VAL A 148 -1.89 7.47 7.90
CA VAL A 148 -2.30 8.48 8.89
C VAL A 148 -1.10 9.26 9.40
N SER A 149 0.02 8.60 9.67
CA SER A 149 1.23 9.27 10.16
C SER A 149 1.82 10.26 9.15
N CYS A 150 1.73 9.97 7.85
CA CYS A 150 2.34 10.82 6.82
C CYS A 150 1.35 11.82 6.18
N ALA A 151 0.07 11.48 6.10
CA ALA A 151 -0.95 12.22 5.35
C ALA A 151 -2.33 12.17 6.03
N GLY A 152 -2.41 11.99 7.35
CA GLY A 152 -3.67 11.85 8.07
C GLY A 152 -4.60 13.06 7.98
N ASP A 153 -4.04 14.26 7.78
CA ASP A 153 -4.79 15.50 7.51
C ASP A 153 -5.52 15.50 6.15
N MET A 154 -5.17 14.58 5.27
CA MET A 154 -5.76 14.42 3.93
C MET A 154 -6.63 13.16 3.80
N GLN A 155 -6.93 12.48 4.90
CA GLN A 155 -7.86 11.35 4.88
C GLN A 155 -9.30 11.85 4.65
N ILE A 156 -10.01 11.26 3.69
CA ILE A 156 -11.40 11.64 3.37
C ILE A 156 -12.37 10.48 3.56
N ASN A 157 -13.66 10.79 3.69
CA ASN A 157 -14.71 9.78 3.76
C ASN A 157 -15.19 9.42 2.36
N LYS A 158 -15.27 8.12 2.04
CA LYS A 158 -15.81 7.64 0.77
C LYS A 158 -17.23 8.16 0.48
N SER A 159 -18.05 8.42 1.51
CA SER A 159 -19.41 8.95 1.34
C SER A 159 -19.46 10.38 0.79
N SER A 160 -18.35 11.11 0.80
CA SER A 160 -18.27 12.45 0.19
C SER A 160 -17.94 12.39 -1.31
N LEU A 161 -17.88 11.18 -1.88
CA LEU A 161 -17.58 10.93 -3.29
C LEU A 161 -18.79 10.28 -3.98
N GLU A 162 -19.11 10.77 -5.17
CA GLU A 162 -20.14 10.22 -6.05
C GLU A 162 -19.48 9.83 -7.39
N VAL A 163 -19.35 8.53 -7.66
CA VAL A 163 -18.71 8.05 -8.89
C VAL A 163 -19.59 8.37 -10.11
N ARG A 164 -18.99 9.03 -11.11
CA ARG A 164 -19.62 9.39 -12.38
C ARG A 164 -19.30 8.36 -13.46
N GLU A 165 -18.02 8.03 -13.60
CA GLU A 165 -17.53 7.09 -14.60
C GLU A 165 -16.52 6.14 -13.95
N ASN A 166 -16.78 4.83 -14.06
CA ASN A 166 -15.99 3.82 -13.37
C ASN A 166 -14.56 3.66 -13.90
N ALA A 167 -14.31 4.03 -15.16
CA ALA A 167 -13.01 3.89 -15.79
C ALA A 167 -12.77 5.00 -16.83
N ILE A 168 -12.04 6.03 -16.44
CA ILE A 168 -11.52 7.08 -17.35
C ILE A 168 -10.07 6.81 -17.78
N GLY A 169 -9.42 5.81 -17.17
CA GLY A 169 -8.09 5.38 -17.54
C GLY A 169 -7.66 4.12 -16.79
N LYS A 170 -6.80 3.32 -17.42
CA LYS A 170 -6.18 2.13 -16.81
C LYS A 170 -4.69 2.12 -17.13
N GLY A 171 -3.88 2.14 -16.09
CA GLY A 171 -2.41 2.06 -16.19
C GLY A 171 -1.86 0.86 -15.44
N SER A 172 -0.54 0.71 -15.43
CA SER A 172 0.14 -0.32 -14.61
C SER A 172 -0.12 -0.17 -13.11
N PHE A 173 -0.46 1.03 -12.65
CA PHE A 173 -0.67 1.36 -11.25
C PHE A 173 -2.14 1.31 -10.80
N GLY A 174 -3.05 0.81 -11.64
CA GLY A 174 -4.47 0.67 -11.29
C GLY A 174 -5.43 1.35 -12.26
N GLU A 175 -6.70 1.32 -11.89
CA GLU A 175 -7.81 1.93 -12.62
C GLU A 175 -8.15 3.30 -12.02
N VAL A 176 -8.51 4.24 -12.89
CA VAL A 176 -8.87 5.61 -12.52
C VAL A 176 -10.35 5.83 -12.85
N ALA A 177 -11.12 6.21 -11.85
CA ALA A 177 -12.53 6.61 -11.99
C ALA A 177 -12.68 8.13 -11.90
N LEU A 178 -13.70 8.67 -12.55
CA LEU A 178 -14.16 10.05 -12.36
C LEU A 178 -15.24 10.07 -11.28
N ALA A 179 -15.13 11.00 -10.34
CA ALA A 179 -16.15 11.22 -9.32
C ALA A 179 -16.35 12.71 -9.07
N ASP A 180 -17.51 13.04 -8.52
CA ASP A 180 -17.70 14.31 -7.85
C ASP A 180 -17.31 14.18 -6.38
N TYR A 181 -16.65 15.18 -5.84
CA TYR A 181 -16.28 15.30 -4.45
C TYR A 181 -16.99 16.50 -3.83
N MET A 182 -17.55 16.30 -2.64
CA MET A 182 -18.10 17.36 -1.80
C MET A 182 -17.16 17.59 -0.61
N ASP A 183 -16.56 18.78 -0.55
CA ASP A 183 -15.69 19.12 0.57
C ASP A 183 -16.48 19.46 1.85
N SER A 184 -15.75 19.67 2.96
CA SER A 184 -16.35 20.02 4.26
C SER A 184 -17.09 21.36 4.26
N GLN A 185 -16.87 22.22 3.28
CA GLN A 185 -17.55 23.50 3.11
C GLN A 185 -18.77 23.40 2.18
N GLY A 186 -19.07 22.21 1.66
CA GLY A 186 -20.16 21.98 0.72
C GLY A 186 -19.83 22.37 -0.72
N THR A 187 -18.56 22.61 -1.05
CA THR A 187 -18.13 22.91 -2.41
C THR A 187 -17.98 21.61 -3.20
N LYS A 188 -18.57 21.58 -4.39
CA LYS A 188 -18.52 20.44 -5.30
C LYS A 188 -17.38 20.61 -6.31
N SER A 189 -16.57 19.57 -6.49
CA SER A 189 -15.50 19.54 -7.50
C SER A 189 -15.41 18.17 -8.17
N GLN A 190 -14.83 18.13 -9.37
CA GLN A 190 -14.53 16.87 -10.06
C GLN A 190 -13.17 16.35 -9.64
N VAL A 191 -13.08 15.05 -9.37
CA VAL A 191 -11.88 14.37 -8.90
C VAL A 191 -11.62 13.07 -9.65
N ALA A 192 -10.35 12.69 -9.71
CA ALA A 192 -9.92 11.39 -10.20
C ALA A 192 -9.62 10.46 -9.01
N ILE A 193 -10.20 9.27 -9.01
CA ILE A 193 -9.96 8.24 -7.99
C ILE A 193 -9.13 7.14 -8.62
N LYS A 194 -7.85 7.06 -8.26
CA LYS A 194 -6.96 5.96 -8.63
C LYS A 194 -7.06 4.86 -7.58
N ARG A 195 -7.59 3.70 -7.97
CA ARG A 195 -7.77 2.54 -7.10
C ARG A 195 -6.63 1.55 -7.28
N VAL A 196 -5.93 1.26 -6.18
CA VAL A 196 -4.76 0.36 -6.16
C VAL A 196 -5.01 -0.77 -5.17
N SER A 197 -5.14 -1.99 -5.69
CA SER A 197 -5.30 -3.18 -4.84
C SER A 197 -4.16 -3.28 -3.82
N GLN A 198 -4.46 -3.65 -2.58
CA GLN A 198 -3.48 -3.90 -1.52
C GLN A 198 -2.61 -5.14 -1.81
N THR A 199 -3.05 -6.02 -2.70
CA THR A 199 -2.26 -7.18 -3.13
C THR A 199 -1.40 -6.88 -4.37
N SER A 200 -1.48 -5.67 -4.90
CA SER A 200 -0.71 -5.26 -6.07
C SER A 200 0.80 -5.15 -5.74
N PRO A 201 1.70 -5.47 -6.68
CA PRO A 201 3.11 -5.12 -6.56
C PRO A 201 3.36 -3.60 -6.44
N HIS A 202 2.36 -2.78 -6.82
CA HIS A 202 2.47 -1.32 -6.87
C HIS A 202 1.95 -0.61 -5.61
N THR A 203 1.32 -1.32 -4.67
CA THR A 203 0.65 -0.72 -3.50
C THR A 203 1.58 0.18 -2.69
N LEU A 204 2.83 -0.24 -2.48
CA LEU A 204 3.80 0.57 -1.76
C LEU A 204 4.15 1.86 -2.50
N GLY A 205 4.37 1.78 -3.82
CA GLY A 205 4.61 2.96 -4.65
C GLY A 205 3.45 3.95 -4.57
N SER A 206 2.23 3.43 -4.50
CA SER A 206 1.01 4.24 -4.33
C SER A 206 0.88 4.86 -2.93
N ALA A 207 1.32 4.19 -1.87
CA ALA A 207 1.42 4.83 -0.55
C ALA A 207 2.46 5.96 -0.52
N MET A 208 3.58 5.77 -1.20
CA MET A 208 4.59 6.82 -1.35
C MET A 208 4.07 7.99 -2.17
N GLU A 209 3.28 7.73 -3.22
CA GLU A 209 2.59 8.75 -4.00
C GLU A 209 1.72 9.62 -3.09
N VAL A 210 0.94 9.02 -2.18
CA VAL A 210 0.17 9.76 -1.15
C VAL A 210 1.09 10.61 -0.28
N ALA A 211 2.15 10.03 0.29
CA ALA A 211 3.06 10.75 1.19
C ALA A 211 3.77 11.94 0.50
N VAL A 212 4.20 11.74 -0.74
CA VAL A 212 4.89 12.77 -1.55
C VAL A 212 3.91 13.86 -1.94
N LEU A 213 2.74 13.51 -2.49
CA LEU A 213 1.75 14.50 -2.88
C LEU A 213 1.22 15.28 -1.68
N ALA A 214 1.03 14.65 -0.52
CA ALA A 214 0.65 15.32 0.72
C ALA A 214 1.74 16.32 1.18
N SER A 215 3.00 15.92 1.10
CA SER A 215 4.14 16.79 1.44
C SER A 215 4.25 17.99 0.51
N ILE A 216 4.07 17.77 -0.80
CA ILE A 216 4.16 18.82 -1.81
C ILE A 216 2.93 19.73 -1.81
N SER A 217 1.75 19.21 -1.46
CA SER A 217 0.52 20.01 -1.36
C SER A 217 0.62 21.13 -0.33
N LYS A 218 1.56 21.03 0.62
CA LYS A 218 1.91 22.09 1.58
C LYS A 218 2.70 23.24 0.94
N THR A 219 3.22 23.04 -0.26
CA THR A 219 3.97 24.04 -1.04
C THR A 219 3.15 24.47 -2.26
N HIS A 220 2.81 25.76 -2.35
CA HIS A 220 1.99 26.31 -3.45
C HIS A 220 2.75 26.34 -4.79
N LYS A 221 2.89 25.19 -5.45
CA LYS A 221 3.46 25.09 -6.80
C LYS A 221 2.35 24.86 -7.82
N PHE A 222 2.30 25.69 -8.86
CA PHE A 222 1.16 25.82 -9.78
C PHE A 222 1.06 24.76 -10.89
N ASN A 223 1.96 23.77 -10.95
CA ASN A 223 2.03 22.80 -12.06
C ASN A 223 2.12 21.34 -11.59
N LEU A 224 1.70 21.04 -10.36
CA LEU A 224 1.68 19.68 -9.83
C LEU A 224 0.24 19.30 -9.52
N ILE A 225 -0.12 18.07 -9.88
CA ILE A 225 -1.44 17.54 -9.59
C ILE A 225 -1.70 17.59 -8.09
N LYS A 226 -2.82 18.19 -7.71
CA LYS A 226 -3.22 18.35 -6.31
C LYS A 226 -3.81 17.05 -5.78
N LEU A 227 -3.28 16.60 -4.65
CA LEU A 227 -3.94 15.59 -3.83
C LEU A 227 -5.11 16.25 -3.09
N ILE A 228 -6.31 15.72 -3.33
CA ILE A 228 -7.53 16.10 -2.60
C ILE A 228 -7.62 15.28 -1.33
N GLY A 229 -7.30 14.00 -1.41
CA GLY A 229 -7.20 13.13 -0.26
C GLY A 229 -6.95 11.68 -0.59
N TRP A 230 -7.09 10.82 0.40
CA TRP A 230 -7.02 9.38 0.24
C TRP A 230 -8.00 8.68 1.18
N TYR A 231 -8.37 7.46 0.83
CA TYR A 231 -9.12 6.57 1.70
C TYR A 231 -8.74 5.11 1.43
N LEU A 232 -9.01 4.25 2.41
CA LEU A 232 -8.95 2.81 2.22
C LEU A 232 -10.35 2.29 1.92
N ASP A 233 -10.46 1.49 0.87
CA ASP A 233 -11.58 0.61 0.63
C ASP A 233 -11.19 -0.81 1.06
N THR A 234 -12.17 -1.73 1.06
CA THR A 234 -12.06 -3.09 1.60
C THR A 234 -10.75 -3.83 1.26
N ASP A 235 -10.26 -3.68 0.03
CA ASP A 235 -9.08 -4.36 -0.53
C ASP A 235 -8.13 -3.41 -1.27
N ALA A 236 -8.33 -2.09 -1.18
CA ALA A 236 -7.61 -1.13 -2.03
C ALA A 236 -7.28 0.19 -1.32
N LEU A 237 -6.13 0.75 -1.68
CA LEU A 237 -5.83 2.16 -1.45
C LEU A 237 -6.42 3.00 -2.59
N CYS A 238 -7.26 3.97 -2.24
CA CYS A 238 -7.83 4.93 -3.19
C CYS A 238 -7.16 6.29 -3.00
N ILE A 239 -6.49 6.75 -4.05
CA ILE A 239 -5.84 8.07 -4.11
C ILE A 239 -6.78 9.01 -4.87
N VAL A 240 -7.11 10.15 -4.28
CA VAL A 240 -8.06 11.11 -4.84
C VAL A 240 -7.34 12.40 -5.18
N THR A 241 -7.24 12.70 -6.46
CA THR A 241 -6.61 13.92 -6.98
C THR A 241 -7.63 14.81 -7.68
N GLU A 242 -7.25 16.04 -7.99
CA GLU A 242 -8.04 16.84 -8.93
C GLU A 242 -8.18 16.11 -10.27
N TYR A 243 -9.32 16.31 -10.93
CA TYR A 243 -9.55 15.77 -12.26
C TYR A 243 -8.84 16.62 -13.31
N MET A 244 -8.17 15.96 -14.26
CA MET A 244 -7.49 16.58 -15.39
C MET A 244 -8.24 16.22 -16.69
N PRO A 245 -9.06 17.12 -17.26
CA PRO A 245 -9.88 16.82 -18.44
C PRO A 245 -9.08 16.44 -19.69
N GLY A 246 -7.86 16.98 -19.83
CA GLY A 246 -6.96 16.65 -20.95
C GLY A 246 -6.30 15.28 -20.85
N GLY A 247 -6.50 14.54 -19.74
CA GLY A 247 -5.87 13.25 -19.52
C GLY A 247 -4.35 13.34 -19.41
N CYS A 248 -3.65 12.26 -19.78
CA CYS A 248 -2.19 12.28 -19.80
C CYS A 248 -1.68 13.04 -21.04
N LEU A 249 -0.52 13.69 -20.88
CA LEU A 249 0.08 14.51 -21.94
C LEU A 249 0.30 13.73 -23.23
N ALA A 250 0.67 12.44 -23.16
CA ALA A 250 0.86 11.60 -24.34
C ALA A 250 -0.42 11.49 -25.19
N ASN A 251 -1.55 11.15 -24.56
CA ASN A 251 -2.83 11.05 -25.25
C ASN A 251 -3.31 12.42 -25.75
N TYR A 252 -3.04 13.48 -24.99
CA TYR A 252 -3.37 14.84 -25.40
C TYR A 252 -2.61 15.25 -26.68
N LEU A 253 -1.30 15.01 -26.72
CA LEU A 253 -0.47 15.31 -27.90
C LEU A 253 -0.83 14.44 -29.11
N GLU A 254 -1.13 13.16 -28.90
CA GLU A 254 -1.62 12.26 -29.94
C GLU A 254 -2.97 12.74 -30.50
N GLY A 255 -3.88 13.18 -29.62
CA GLY A 255 -5.16 13.77 -30.02
C GLY A 255 -4.99 15.03 -30.86
N LEU A 256 -4.06 15.93 -30.47
CA LEU A 256 -3.74 17.12 -31.26
C LEU A 256 -3.13 16.78 -32.63
N TYR A 257 -2.23 15.80 -32.69
CA TYR A 257 -1.62 15.35 -33.94
C TYR A 257 -2.67 14.78 -34.91
N ASN A 258 -3.65 14.03 -34.38
CA ASN A 258 -4.71 13.39 -35.15
C ASN A 258 -5.97 14.27 -35.34
N SER A 259 -6.01 15.46 -34.72
CA SER A 259 -7.18 16.34 -34.76
C SER A 259 -7.44 16.83 -36.18
N SER A 260 -8.68 16.75 -36.66
CA SER A 260 -9.08 17.34 -37.94
C SER A 260 -9.27 18.86 -37.87
N ASP A 261 -9.17 19.46 -36.68
CA ASP A 261 -9.24 20.91 -36.48
C ASP A 261 -7.91 21.58 -36.89
N LEU A 262 -7.96 22.34 -37.97
CA LEU A 262 -6.81 23.05 -38.53
C LEU A 262 -6.22 24.10 -37.58
N VAL A 263 -6.98 24.64 -36.63
CA VAL A 263 -6.48 25.60 -35.64
C VAL A 263 -5.60 24.88 -34.62
N GLN A 264 -6.09 23.77 -34.07
CA GLN A 264 -5.34 22.93 -33.13
C GLN A 264 -4.08 22.32 -33.75
N GLN A 265 -4.16 21.86 -35.01
CA GLN A 265 -2.98 21.38 -35.74
C GLN A 265 -1.94 22.48 -35.96
N ARG A 266 -2.37 23.73 -36.19
CA ARG A 266 -1.47 24.86 -36.46
C ARG A 266 -0.77 25.34 -35.19
N GLU A 267 -1.47 25.36 -34.06
CA GLU A 267 -0.87 25.60 -32.74
C GLU A 267 0.17 24.52 -32.41
N PHE A 268 -0.19 23.23 -32.59
CA PHE A 268 0.73 22.11 -32.37
C PHE A 268 2.00 22.20 -33.23
N ARG A 269 1.86 22.49 -34.53
CA ARG A 269 3.03 22.69 -35.42
C ARG A 269 3.87 23.93 -35.09
N GLY A 270 3.30 24.91 -34.38
CA GLY A 270 4.04 26.05 -33.85
C GLY A 270 5.03 25.62 -32.76
N PHE A 271 4.62 24.74 -31.85
CA PHE A 271 5.48 24.22 -30.78
C PHE A 271 6.64 23.34 -31.25
N VAL A 272 6.53 22.70 -32.43
CA VAL A 272 7.57 21.78 -32.97
C VAL A 272 8.65 22.52 -33.76
N LYS A 273 8.45 23.81 -34.06
CA LYS A 273 9.35 24.59 -34.93
C LYS A 273 10.43 25.40 -34.20
N ASP A 274 10.38 25.47 -32.87
CA ASP A 274 11.40 26.10 -32.01
C ASP A 274 12.24 25.02 -31.29
#